data_AF-A0A150MFG9-F1
#
_entry.id   AF-A0A150MFG9-F1
#
_cell.length_a   1.000
_cell.length_b   1.000
_cell.length_c   1.000
_cell.angle_alpha   90.00
_cell.angle_beta   90.00
_cell.angle_gamma   90.00
#
_symmetry.space_group_name_H-M   'P 1'
#
loop_
_entity.id
_entity.type
_entity.pdbx_description
1 polymer ?
#
loop_
_entity_poly.entity_id
_entity_poly.type
_entity_poly.pdbx_seq_one_letter_code
_entity_poly.pdbx_strand_id
1 'polypeptide(L)'
;MSVDAAPQNGYDGKQEGEQAMILPVIEFCISNLASGSYKAMEMLEKDPNLDIIEYSCLSYCTRCAETLFALVNGEFVSGETPEQLVENIYKHLEENPMF
;
A
#
# COMPACT_ATOMS: atom_id res chain seq x y z
N MET A 1 14.53 28.96 -41.92
CA MET A 1 13.40 28.01 -41.97
C MET A 1 14.04 26.64 -41.83
N SER A 2 14.27 26.21 -40.60
CA SER A 2 14.97 24.96 -40.32
C SER A 2 14.01 23.81 -40.53
N VAL A 3 14.42 22.90 -41.40
CA VAL A 3 13.92 21.54 -41.53
C VAL A 3 14.08 20.83 -40.19
N ASP A 4 13.13 19.97 -39.83
CA ASP A 4 13.42 18.58 -39.43
C ASP A 4 12.10 17.83 -39.23
N ALA A 5 12.00 16.70 -39.93
CA ALA A 5 10.89 15.75 -39.84
C ALA A 5 11.37 14.49 -39.12
N ALA A 6 10.44 13.91 -38.33
CA ALA A 6 10.44 12.57 -37.73
C ALA A 6 11.32 12.34 -36.48
N PRO A 7 10.97 11.40 -35.56
CA PRO A 7 10.01 10.31 -35.74
C PRO A 7 8.89 10.18 -34.69
N GLN A 8 7.88 9.42 -35.09
CA GLN A 8 6.95 8.75 -34.20
C GLN A 8 7.72 7.71 -33.38
N ASN A 9 7.81 7.91 -32.07
CA ASN A 9 8.06 6.82 -31.13
C ASN A 9 6.65 6.30 -30.76
N GLY A 10 6.22 5.09 -31.11
CA GLY A 10 7.00 3.87 -31.20
C GLY A 10 7.20 3.28 -29.80
N TYR A 11 6.11 3.09 -29.05
CA TYR A 11 6.12 2.15 -27.93
C TYR A 11 5.73 0.79 -28.52
N ASP A 12 6.75 0.22 -29.14
CA ASP A 12 6.85 -1.14 -29.63
C ASP A 12 6.63 -2.11 -28.45
N GLY A 13 5.96 -3.22 -28.73
CA GLY A 13 5.56 -4.18 -27.72
C GLY A 13 6.74 -4.75 -26.92
N LYS A 14 6.57 -4.74 -25.59
CA LYS A 14 7.20 -5.69 -24.69
C LYS A 14 6.17 -6.13 -23.66
N GLN A 15 5.43 -7.18 -24.04
CA GLN A 15 4.82 -8.10 -23.10
C GLN A 15 5.98 -8.89 -22.47
N GLU A 16 6.71 -8.27 -21.56
CA GLU A 16 7.60 -8.99 -20.65
C GLU A 16 6.69 -9.50 -19.53
N GLY A 17 6.64 -10.82 -19.36
CA GLY A 17 5.72 -11.49 -18.46
C GLY A 17 5.90 -11.06 -17.02
N GLU A 18 5.10 -10.10 -16.58
CA GLU A 18 4.85 -9.84 -15.18
C GLU A 18 3.69 -10.73 -14.78
N GLN A 19 3.98 -11.99 -14.45
CA GLN A 19 3.19 -12.65 -13.43
C GLN A 19 3.42 -11.80 -12.19
N ALA A 20 2.63 -10.74 -12.04
CA ALA A 20 2.59 -9.93 -10.85
C ALA A 20 2.47 -10.93 -9.72
N MET A 21 3.53 -11.07 -8.92
CA MET A 21 3.34 -11.54 -7.57
C MET A 21 2.30 -10.58 -7.02
N ILE A 22 1.08 -11.06 -6.82
CA ILE A 22 0.01 -10.28 -6.21
C ILE A 22 0.43 -10.16 -4.76
N LEU A 23 1.31 -9.20 -4.49
CA LEU A 23 1.71 -8.85 -3.14
C LEU A 23 0.50 -8.15 -2.53
N PRO A 24 0.09 -8.53 -1.31
CA PRO A 24 -0.95 -7.80 -0.63
C PRO A 24 -0.55 -6.35 -0.43
N VAL A 25 -1.44 -5.45 -0.80
CA VAL A 25 -1.22 -4.01 -0.72
C VAL A 25 -1.70 -3.51 0.64
N ILE A 26 -0.82 -2.83 1.38
CA ILE A 26 -1.10 -2.23 2.67
C ILE A 26 -1.00 -0.72 2.54
N GLU A 27 -2.13 -0.05 2.70
CA GLU A 27 -2.24 1.39 2.50
C GLU A 27 -2.33 2.11 3.84
N PHE A 28 -1.40 3.02 4.10
CA PHE A 28 -1.36 3.84 5.31
C PHE A 28 -1.76 5.28 5.04
N CYS A 29 -2.50 5.89 5.97
CA CYS A 29 -2.73 7.33 5.95
C CYS A 29 -1.61 8.06 6.68
N ILE A 30 -0.95 9.01 6.02
CA ILE A 30 0.15 9.81 6.61
C ILE A 30 -0.28 10.51 7.92
N SER A 31 -1.53 10.98 7.99
CA SER A 31 -2.06 11.58 9.23
C SER A 31 -2.19 10.57 10.38
N ASN A 32 -2.47 9.30 10.07
CA ASN A 32 -2.53 8.23 11.07
C ASN A 32 -1.12 7.80 11.50
N LEU A 33 -0.15 7.75 10.57
CA LEU A 33 1.26 7.48 10.89
C LEU A 33 1.80 8.47 11.91
N ALA A 34 1.54 9.76 11.69
CA ALA A 34 1.90 10.84 12.62
C ALA A 34 1.21 10.71 14.00
N SER A 35 0.09 10.00 14.07
CA SER A 35 -0.69 9.78 15.31
C SER A 35 -0.26 8.53 16.08
N GLY A 36 0.54 7.64 15.49
CA GLY A 36 1.14 6.51 16.20
C GLY A 36 1.31 5.21 15.40
N SER A 37 0.76 5.10 14.18
CA SER A 37 0.86 3.84 13.39
C SER A 37 2.18 3.67 12.65
N TYR A 38 3.09 4.66 12.71
CA TYR A 38 4.41 4.59 12.08
C TYR A 38 5.20 3.33 12.46
N LYS A 39 5.14 2.92 13.73
CA LYS A 39 5.85 1.72 14.19
C LYS A 39 5.30 0.44 13.55
N ALA A 40 4.01 0.39 13.22
CA ALA A 40 3.41 -0.74 12.51
C ALA A 40 3.92 -0.80 11.06
N MET A 41 3.97 0.36 10.39
CA MET A 41 4.54 0.48 9.05
C MET A 41 6.00 0.01 9.00
N GLU A 42 6.86 0.49 9.91
CA GLU A 42 8.28 0.05 9.98
C GLU A 42 8.45 -1.47 10.19
N MET A 43 7.49 -2.13 10.83
CA MET A 43 7.53 -3.58 10.99
C MET A 43 7.17 -4.28 9.69
N LEU A 44 6.16 -3.80 8.97
CA LEU A 44 5.67 -4.38 7.72
C LEU A 44 6.60 -4.10 6.54
N GLU A 45 7.25 -2.93 6.49
CA GLU A 45 8.25 -2.59 5.46
C GLU A 45 9.47 -3.53 5.45
N LYS A 46 9.71 -4.24 6.56
CA LYS A 46 10.79 -5.25 6.62
C LYS A 46 10.44 -6.53 5.86
N ASP A 47 9.17 -6.74 5.52
CA ASP A 47 8.69 -7.90 4.80
C ASP A 47 8.64 -7.60 3.29
N PRO A 48 9.51 -8.22 2.47
CA PRO A 48 9.52 -8.00 1.02
C PRO A 48 8.30 -8.61 0.30
N ASN A 49 7.42 -9.32 1.01
CA ASN A 49 6.20 -9.92 0.45
C ASN A 49 4.96 -9.02 0.57
N LEU A 50 5.12 -7.80 1.08
CA LEU A 50 4.04 -6.82 1.22
C LEU A 50 4.36 -5.59 0.37
N ASP A 51 3.33 -5.02 -0.24
CA ASP A 51 3.45 -3.73 -0.93
C ASP A 51 2.89 -2.63 -0.04
N ILE A 52 3.76 -1.77 0.49
CA ILE A 52 3.37 -0.71 1.44
C ILE A 52 3.22 0.61 0.68
N ILE A 53 2.02 1.20 0.73
CA ILE A 53 1.71 2.46 0.06
C ILE A 53 1.28 3.52 1.07
N GLU A 54 1.89 4.69 0.99
CA GLU A 54 1.51 5.84 1.81
C GLU A 54 0.59 6.79 1.04
N TYR A 55 -0.57 7.08 1.62
CA TYR A 55 -1.51 8.07 1.11
C TYR A 55 -1.61 9.29 2.00
N SER A 56 -1.61 10.45 1.37
CA SER A 56 -1.79 11.74 2.06
C SER A 56 -3.14 11.85 2.78
N CYS A 57 -4.20 11.29 2.20
CA CYS A 57 -5.51 11.18 2.83
C CYS A 57 -6.27 9.99 2.26
N LEU A 58 -6.67 9.04 3.12
CA LEU A 58 -7.56 7.94 2.74
C LEU A 58 -9.05 8.31 2.86
N SER A 59 -9.38 9.59 3.05
CA SER A 59 -10.73 10.11 3.34
C SER A 59 -11.38 9.55 4.63
N TYR A 60 -10.63 8.87 5.48
CA TYR A 60 -11.05 8.37 6.80
C TYR A 60 -10.65 9.30 7.95
N CYS A 61 -10.60 10.62 7.72
CA CYS A 61 -9.99 11.60 8.63
C CYS A 61 -10.49 11.55 10.08
N THR A 62 -11.78 11.28 10.32
CA THR A 62 -12.32 11.14 11.70
C THR A 62 -11.71 9.95 12.43
N ARG A 63 -11.47 8.83 11.73
CA ARG A 63 -10.91 7.61 12.32
C ARG A 63 -9.39 7.66 12.46
N CYS A 64 -8.70 8.45 11.62
CA CYS A 64 -7.25 8.65 11.71
C CYS A 64 -6.77 9.20 13.06
N ALA A 65 -7.61 9.97 13.75
CA ALA A 65 -7.27 10.59 15.04
C ALA A 65 -7.63 9.70 16.24
N GLU A 66 -8.50 8.70 16.05
CA GLU A 66 -9.09 7.92 17.15
C GLU A 66 -8.50 6.50 17.25
N THR A 67 -8.02 5.91 16.15
CA THR A 67 -7.53 4.53 16.14
C THR A 67 -6.40 4.34 15.14
N LEU A 68 -5.52 3.36 15.37
CA LEU A 68 -4.48 2.96 14.44
C LEU A 68 -5.10 2.06 13.38
N PHE A 69 -4.94 2.38 12.10
CA PHE A 69 -5.52 1.57 11.02
C PHE A 69 -4.66 1.59 9.75
N ALA A 70 -4.89 0.59 8.90
CA ALA A 70 -4.42 0.50 7.53
C ALA A 70 -5.54 -0.06 6.65
N LEU A 71 -5.43 0.13 5.34
CA LEU A 71 -6.24 -0.66 4.40
C LEU A 71 -5.40 -1.82 3.88
N VAL A 72 -5.95 -3.03 3.92
CA VAL A 72 -5.31 -4.24 3.41
C VAL A 72 -6.11 -4.65 2.18
N ASN A 73 -5.54 -4.48 0.98
CA ASN A 73 -6.23 -4.67 -0.29
C ASN A 73 -7.55 -3.87 -0.38
N GLY A 74 -7.56 -2.65 0.17
CA GLY A 74 -8.76 -1.80 0.26
C GLY A 74 -9.71 -2.14 1.42
N GLU A 75 -9.46 -3.17 2.23
CA GLU A 75 -10.26 -3.50 3.42
C GLU A 75 -9.73 -2.86 4.69
N PHE A 76 -10.61 -2.31 5.52
CA PHE A 76 -10.22 -1.59 6.73
C PHE A 76 -9.80 -2.54 7.86
N VAL A 77 -8.55 -2.43 8.30
CA VAL A 77 -7.99 -3.17 9.44
C VAL A 77 -7.47 -2.19 10.48
N SER A 78 -7.83 -2.39 11.75
CA SER A 78 -7.44 -1.51 12.87
C SER A 78 -6.85 -2.27 14.05
N GLY A 79 -6.12 -1.56 14.91
CA GLY A 79 -5.58 -2.08 16.17
C GLY A 79 -5.47 -1.00 17.25
N GLU A 80 -5.44 -1.40 18.52
CA GLU A 80 -5.25 -0.49 19.67
C GLU A 80 -3.78 -0.12 19.86
N THR A 81 -2.86 -1.00 19.45
CA THR A 81 -1.42 -0.77 19.45
C THR A 81 -0.81 -1.04 18.07
N PRO A 82 0.37 -0.48 17.74
CA PRO A 82 1.03 -0.77 16.48
C PRO A 82 1.29 -2.26 16.27
N GLU A 83 1.69 -2.98 17.31
CA GLU A 83 1.92 -4.42 17.26
C GLU A 83 0.62 -5.20 16.96
N GLN A 84 -0.49 -4.80 17.58
CA GLN A 84 -1.79 -5.43 17.33
C GLN A 84 -2.31 -5.12 15.92
N LEU A 85 -2.05 -3.92 15.40
CA LEU A 85 -2.37 -3.57 14.01
C LEU A 85 -1.63 -4.49 13.03
N VAL A 86 -0.34 -4.71 13.24
CA VAL A 86 0.47 -5.65 12.44
C VAL A 86 -0.09 -7.07 12.52
N GLU A 87 -0.37 -7.57 13.72
CA GLU A 87 -0.97 -8.90 13.92
C GLU A 87 -2.30 -9.04 13.18
N ASN A 88 -3.18 -8.05 13.29
CA ASN A 88 -4.47 -8.04 12.61
C ASN A 88 -4.33 -8.01 11.09
N ILE A 89 -3.34 -7.29 10.56
CA ILE A 89 -3.05 -7.26 9.11
C ILE A 89 -2.62 -8.65 8.65
N TYR A 90 -1.64 -9.28 9.30
CA TYR A 90 -1.20 -10.63 8.93
C TYR A 90 -2.34 -11.65 9.02
N LYS A 91 -3.12 -11.60 10.10
CA LYS A 91 -4.30 -12.46 10.25
C LYS A 91 -5.32 -12.23 9.13
N HIS A 92 -5.56 -10.97 8.75
CA HIS A 92 -6.47 -10.65 7.65
C HIS A 92 -5.99 -11.23 6.31
N LEU A 93 -4.68 -11.22 6.06
CA LEU A 93 -4.06 -11.84 4.88
C LEU A 93 -4.19 -13.37 4.88
N GLU A 94 -4.03 -14.00 6.06
CA GLU A 94 -4.21 -15.45 6.21
C GLU A 94 -5.68 -15.88 6.01
N GLU A 95 -6.63 -15.07 6.48
CA GLU A 95 -8.07 -15.34 6.36
C GLU A 95 -8.61 -15.04 4.95
N ASN A 96 -7.99 -14.09 4.23
CA ASN A 96 -8.39 -13.65 2.89
C ASN A 96 -7.24 -13.82 1.88
N PRO A 97 -6.86 -15.06 1.54
CA PRO A 97 -5.87 -15.28 0.48
C PRO A 97 -6.43 -14.76 -0.85
N MET A 98 -5.76 -13.76 -1.43
CA MET A 98 -6.04 -13.28 -2.78
C MET A 98 -5.75 -14.43 -3.76
N PHE A 99 -6.80 -14.94 -4.42
CA PHE A 99 -6.78 -16.12 -5.30
C PHE A 99 -6.08 -15.86 -6.65
#